data_AF-A0A8J9Y6C9-F1
#
_entry.id   AF-A0A8J9Y6C9-F1
#
_cell.length_a   1.000
_cell.length_b   1.000
_cell.length_c   1.000
_cell.angle_alpha   90.00
_cell.angle_beta   90.00
_cell.angle_gamma   90.00
#
_symmetry.space_group_name_H-M   'P 1'
#
loop_
_entity.id
_entity.type
_entity.pdbx_description
1 polymer ?
#
loop_
_entity_poly.entity_id
_entity_poly.type
_entity_poly.pdbx_seq_one_letter_code
_entity_poly.pdbx_strand_id
1 'polypeptide(L)'
;MEFACCIKTTCEAHDPLICTRCERNFHVDCALPSKSLNWEPDESIRLMWRCPSCGSASPRNNKDDTPCRNVTKRSKPKSDKATTSIVDKSAKSNQKPLSLAQITAEEIRSIIKSEIKDALSSFQKSFDDLRIEISSLRSSVQFLSDRYDSVTKRWNLLKRK
;
A
#
# COMPACT_ATOMS: atom_id res chain seq x y z
N MET A 1 -8.64 -0.33 -14.06
CA MET A 1 -7.89 0.30 -12.95
C MET A 1 -7.36 1.62 -13.46
N GLU A 2 -7.65 2.74 -12.79
CA GLU A 2 -7.17 4.06 -13.22
C GLU A 2 -5.86 4.42 -12.51
N PHE A 3 -4.86 4.83 -13.28
CA PHE A 3 -3.55 5.25 -12.78
C PHE A 3 -3.42 6.78 -12.73
N ALA A 4 -2.90 7.30 -11.62
CA ALA A 4 -2.76 8.75 -11.40
C ALA A 4 -1.39 9.32 -11.84
N CYS A 5 -0.53 8.48 -12.41
CA CYS A 5 0.87 8.80 -12.67
C CYS A 5 1.16 9.25 -14.11
N CYS A 6 0.34 8.84 -15.08
CA CYS A 6 0.52 9.17 -16.49
C CYS A 6 -0.82 9.29 -17.20
N ILE A 7 -0.79 9.90 -18.39
CA ILE A 7 -1.99 10.15 -19.21
C ILE A 7 -2.57 8.83 -19.77
N LYS A 8 -1.74 7.79 -19.88
CA LYS A 8 -2.16 6.45 -20.27
C LYS A 8 -2.70 5.71 -19.04
N THR A 9 -3.97 5.92 -18.74
CA THR A 9 -4.67 5.37 -17.57
C THR A 9 -4.94 3.87 -17.62
N THR A 10 -4.67 3.22 -18.76
CA THR A 10 -4.95 1.80 -19.01
C THR A 10 -3.72 1.12 -19.61
N CYS A 11 -2.73 0.83 -18.78
CA CYS A 11 -1.73 -0.19 -19.09
C CYS A 11 -1.92 -1.34 -18.10
N GLU A 12 -1.90 -2.58 -18.58
CA GLU A 12 -1.97 -3.80 -17.77
C GLU A 12 -0.69 -3.94 -16.94
N ALA A 13 -0.55 -3.12 -15.90
CA ALA A 13 0.52 -3.28 -14.94
C ALA A 13 0.10 -4.35 -13.94
N HIS A 14 0.85 -5.44 -13.93
CA HIS A 14 0.60 -6.60 -13.07
C HIS A 14 0.79 -6.34 -11.57
N ASP A 15 1.27 -5.16 -11.17
CA ASP A 15 1.40 -4.77 -9.77
C ASP A 15 1.45 -3.24 -9.63
N PRO A 16 0.33 -2.58 -9.31
CA PRO A 16 0.32 -1.14 -9.06
C PRO A 16 0.93 -0.82 -7.70
N LEU A 17 1.64 0.30 -7.61
CA LEU A 17 2.05 0.88 -6.34
C LEU A 17 0.95 1.81 -5.82
N ILE A 18 0.44 1.55 -4.62
CA ILE A 18 -0.67 2.30 -4.02
C ILE A 18 -0.11 3.31 -3.02
N CYS A 19 -0.49 4.57 -3.15
CA CYS A 19 -0.08 5.57 -2.17
C CYS A 19 -0.87 5.45 -0.87
N THR A 20 -0.18 5.25 0.26
CA THR A 20 -0.78 5.14 1.61
C THR A 20 -1.54 6.37 2.12
N ARG A 21 -1.52 7.51 1.40
CA ARG A 21 -2.17 8.76 1.82
C ARG A 21 -3.33 9.18 0.93
N CYS A 22 -3.25 8.95 -0.37
CA CYS A 22 -4.30 9.32 -1.33
C CYS A 22 -4.95 8.13 -2.01
N GLU A 23 -4.48 6.91 -1.72
CA GLU A 23 -5.04 5.64 -2.20
C GLU A 23 -5.11 5.50 -3.72
N ARG A 24 -4.38 6.36 -4.45
CA ARG A 24 -4.30 6.31 -5.91
C ARG A 24 -3.26 5.26 -6.35
N ASN A 25 -3.51 4.66 -7.51
CA ASN A 25 -2.64 3.68 -8.15
C ASN A 25 -1.59 4.37 -9.03
N PHE A 26 -0.36 3.88 -8.96
CA PHE A 26 0.78 4.36 -9.74
C PHE A 26 1.48 3.17 -10.39
N HIS A 27 1.95 3.32 -11.62
CA HIS A 27 2.87 2.36 -12.20
C HIS A 27 4.19 2.40 -11.41
N VAL A 28 4.78 1.26 -11.11
CA VAL A 28 6.09 1.17 -10.43
C VAL A 28 7.14 2.00 -11.18
N ASP A 29 7.16 1.89 -12.52
CA ASP A 29 8.09 2.63 -13.38
C ASP A 29 7.87 4.15 -13.33
N CYS A 30 6.62 4.61 -13.19
CA CYS A 30 6.32 6.04 -13.08
C CYS A 30 6.65 6.59 -11.69
N ALA A 31 6.50 5.76 -10.66
CA ALA A 31 6.77 6.12 -9.28
C ALA A 31 8.27 6.10 -8.94
N LEU A 32 9.02 5.17 -9.53
CA LEU A 32 10.41 4.85 -9.20
C LEU A 32 11.26 4.64 -10.47
N PRO A 33 11.42 5.67 -11.32
CA PRO A 33 12.13 5.56 -12.61
C PRO A 33 13.63 5.23 -12.48
N SER A 34 14.20 5.38 -11.28
CA SER A 34 15.59 5.05 -10.99
C SER A 34 15.82 3.55 -10.70
N LYS A 35 14.75 2.75 -10.59
CA LYS A 35 14.84 1.30 -10.37
C LYS A 35 14.83 0.57 -11.72
N SER A 36 15.53 -0.56 -11.79
CA SER A 36 15.64 -1.36 -13.01
C SER A 36 14.27 -1.87 -13.48
N LEU A 37 14.10 -2.11 -14.78
CA LEU A 37 12.84 -2.53 -15.44
C LEU A 37 12.19 -3.80 -14.84
N ASN A 38 12.93 -4.62 -14.10
CA ASN A 38 12.46 -5.84 -13.44
C ASN A 38 12.50 -5.73 -11.91
N TRP A 39 12.46 -4.52 -11.38
CA TRP A 39 12.51 -4.29 -9.94
C TRP A 39 11.10 -4.42 -9.35
N GLU A 40 10.92 -5.40 -8.48
CA GLU A 40 9.67 -5.56 -7.74
C GLU A 40 9.75 -4.83 -6.39
N PRO A 41 8.72 -4.04 -6.03
CA PRO A 41 8.67 -3.39 -4.73
C PRO A 41 8.49 -4.45 -3.63
N ASP A 42 9.47 -4.49 -2.73
CA ASP A 42 9.39 -5.24 -1.48
C ASP A 42 8.17 -4.82 -0.64
N GLU A 43 7.67 -5.73 0.20
CA GLU A 43 6.47 -5.53 1.03
C GLU A 43 6.59 -4.27 1.91
N SER A 44 7.80 -4.02 2.42
CA SER A 44 8.16 -2.84 3.20
C SER A 44 7.89 -1.53 2.45
N ILE A 45 8.17 -1.50 1.14
CA ILE A 45 7.97 -0.32 0.30
C ILE A 45 6.49 -0.18 -0.02
N ARG A 46 5.79 -1.28 -0.31
CA ARG A 46 4.33 -1.25 -0.56
C ARG A 46 3.56 -0.67 0.64
N LEU A 47 3.98 -0.98 1.86
CA LEU A 47 3.33 -0.53 3.10
C LEU A 47 3.64 0.92 3.49
N MET A 48 4.76 1.49 3.05
CA MET A 48 5.20 2.83 3.48
C MET A 48 5.17 3.87 2.35
N TRP A 49 5.08 3.44 1.09
CA TRP A 49 5.26 4.33 -0.04
C TRP A 49 4.17 5.41 -0.13
N ARG A 50 4.62 6.61 -0.53
CA ARG A 50 3.78 7.80 -0.74
C ARG A 50 4.13 8.41 -2.09
N CYS A 51 3.12 8.85 -2.82
CA CYS A 51 3.34 9.55 -4.08
C CYS A 51 4.06 10.90 -3.85
N PRO A 52 4.73 11.47 -4.87
CA PRO A 52 5.46 12.73 -4.75
C PRO A 52 4.62 13.88 -4.17
N SER A 53 3.35 13.97 -4.54
CA SER A 53 2.41 14.98 -4.03
C SER A 53 2.10 14.79 -2.55
N CYS A 54 2.02 13.54 -2.08
CA CYS A 54 1.74 13.22 -0.69
C CYS A 54 2.97 13.25 0.21
N GLY A 55 4.15 12.96 -0.33
CA GLY A 55 5.44 12.96 0.38
C GLY A 55 6.03 14.37 0.56
N SER A 56 5.87 15.25 -0.45
CA SER A 56 6.30 16.65 -0.35
C SER A 56 5.45 17.51 0.58
N ALA A 57 4.21 17.09 0.87
CA ALA A 57 3.29 17.74 1.79
C ALA A 57 3.52 17.39 3.27
N SER A 58 4.71 16.90 3.64
CA SER A 58 5.15 16.88 5.04
C SER A 58 5.77 18.24 5.36
N PRO A 59 5.40 18.92 6.47
CA PRO A 59 6.07 20.16 6.84
C PRO A 59 7.55 19.86 6.98
N ARG A 60 8.37 20.41 6.08
CA ARG A 60 9.83 20.39 6.21
C ARG A 60 10.14 20.97 7.59
N ASN A 61 10.57 20.12 8.51
CA ASN A 61 10.99 20.54 9.85
C ASN A 61 12.35 21.27 9.82
N ASN A 62 12.89 21.53 8.62
CA ASN A 62 14.06 22.38 8.43
C ASN A 62 13.66 23.84 8.58
N LYS A 63 14.04 24.42 9.73
CA LYS A 63 14.03 25.86 10.01
C LYS A 63 15.14 26.62 9.25
N ASP A 64 15.52 26.17 8.05
CA ASP A 64 16.60 26.78 7.27
C ASP A 64 16.14 27.98 6.43
N ASP A 65 14.83 28.21 6.29
CA ASP A 65 14.28 29.40 5.63
C ASP A 65 13.91 30.50 6.63
N THR A 66 14.74 30.71 7.66
CA THR A 66 14.68 31.97 8.39
C THR A 66 15.57 32.96 7.64
N PRO A 67 15.04 33.99 6.96
CA PRO A 67 15.90 35.00 6.39
C PRO A 67 16.65 35.67 7.53
N CYS A 68 17.96 35.44 7.61
CA CYS A 68 18.86 36.13 8.53
C CYS A 68 18.81 37.62 8.21
N ARG A 69 17.91 38.34 8.89
CA ARG A 69 17.85 39.80 8.82
C ARG A 69 19.15 40.31 9.44
N ASN A 70 20.03 40.79 8.57
CA ASN A 70 21.35 41.35 8.90
C ASN A 70 21.32 42.12 10.23
N VAL A 71 22.03 41.60 11.21
CA VAL A 71 22.27 42.26 12.49
C VAL A 71 23.29 43.38 12.25
N THR A 72 22.84 44.57 11.86
CA THR A 72 23.66 45.77 12.05
C THR A 72 23.66 46.12 13.54
N LYS A 73 24.79 45.81 14.18
CA LYS A 73 25.16 46.31 15.50
C LYS A 73 25.04 47.84 15.53
N ARG A 74 24.20 48.38 16.43
CA ARG A 74 24.39 49.75 16.95
C ARG A 74 24.24 49.73 18.46
N SER A 75 25.38 49.79 19.12
CA SER A 75 25.52 50.17 20.51
C SER A 75 25.10 51.64 20.68
N LYS A 76 24.21 51.94 21.63
CA LYS A 76 24.37 53.03 22.61
C LYS A 76 23.29 52.95 23.71
N PRO A 77 23.64 53.29 24.96
CA PRO A 77 22.77 53.17 26.14
C PRO A 77 21.95 54.45 26.35
N LYS A 78 20.80 54.35 27.03
CA LYS A 78 20.27 55.40 27.92
C LYS A 78 19.06 54.90 28.72
N SER A 79 19.08 55.22 30.01
CA SER A 79 17.97 55.09 30.95
C SER A 79 16.77 55.93 30.51
N ASP A 80 15.55 55.46 30.74
CA ASP A 80 14.76 55.84 31.92
C ASP A 80 13.33 55.30 31.84
N LYS A 81 12.74 55.20 33.03
CA LYS A 81 11.46 54.61 33.41
C LYS A 81 10.29 54.99 32.49
N ALA A 82 9.48 54.00 32.11
CA ALA A 82 8.05 54.18 31.87
C ALA A 82 7.29 52.90 32.23
N THR A 83 6.50 53.01 33.29
CA THR A 83 5.53 52.03 33.76
C THR A 83 4.40 51.91 32.73
N THR A 84 4.22 50.73 32.14
CA THR A 84 2.93 50.31 31.57
C THR A 84 2.60 48.92 32.06
N SER A 85 1.57 48.90 32.89
CA SER A 85 0.87 47.78 33.48
C SER A 85 0.13 46.90 32.45
N ILE A 86 -0.08 45.63 32.79
CA ILE A 86 -1.17 44.72 32.33
C ILE A 86 -0.89 44.11 30.92
N VAL A 87 -0.89 42.80 30.64
CA VAL A 87 -1.62 41.63 31.16
C VAL A 87 -0.74 40.37 31.00
N ASP A 88 -0.63 39.54 32.04
CA ASP A 88 -0.35 38.11 31.90
C ASP A 88 -1.48 37.43 31.12
N LYS A 89 -1.31 37.24 29.81
CA LYS A 89 -2.09 36.26 29.08
C LYS A 89 -1.32 34.95 29.06
N SER A 90 -1.44 34.25 30.17
CA SER A 90 -1.32 32.81 30.25
C SER A 90 -2.28 32.19 29.22
N ALA A 91 -1.82 32.02 27.98
CA ALA A 91 -2.45 31.14 27.03
C ALA A 91 -2.07 29.72 27.45
N LYS A 92 -2.71 29.25 28.53
CA LYS A 92 -3.03 27.83 28.66
C LYS A 92 -3.89 27.50 27.44
N SER A 93 -3.21 27.17 26.36
CA SER A 93 -3.81 26.48 25.25
C SER A 93 -4.29 25.16 25.84
N ASN A 94 -5.57 25.15 26.24
CA ASN A 94 -6.36 23.94 26.39
C ASN A 94 -6.47 23.33 24.98
N GLN A 95 -5.35 22.88 24.42
CA GLN A 95 -5.40 21.78 23.48
C GLN A 95 -5.89 20.62 24.31
N LYS A 96 -7.20 20.46 24.32
CA LYS A 96 -7.83 19.16 24.55
C LYS A 96 -7.00 18.18 23.73
N PRO A 97 -6.24 17.26 24.35
CA PRO A 97 -5.54 16.27 23.57
C PRO A 97 -6.61 15.62 22.70
N LEU A 98 -6.38 15.59 21.38
CA LEU A 98 -7.14 14.73 20.49
C LEU A 98 -7.11 13.36 21.17
N SER A 99 -8.25 12.94 21.74
CA SER A 99 -8.32 11.62 22.34
C SER A 99 -8.15 10.67 21.17
N LEU A 100 -6.95 10.12 21.03
CA LEU A 100 -6.72 8.92 20.25
C LEU A 100 -7.84 7.98 20.71
N ALA A 101 -8.79 7.66 19.83
CA ALA A 101 -9.88 6.77 20.16
C ALA A 101 -9.25 5.54 20.82
N GLN A 102 -9.56 5.34 22.09
CA GLN A 102 -8.87 4.36 22.91
C GLN A 102 -9.45 3.01 22.48
N ILE A 103 -8.88 2.42 21.43
CA ILE A 103 -9.34 1.16 20.87
C ILE A 103 -9.34 0.15 22.01
N THR A 104 -10.51 -0.37 22.31
CA THR A 104 -10.70 -1.34 23.39
C THR A 104 -10.11 -2.68 22.98
N ALA A 105 -9.71 -3.49 23.97
CA ALA A 105 -9.22 -4.84 23.71
C ALA A 105 -10.28 -5.69 22.98
N GLU A 106 -11.57 -5.42 23.25
CA GLU A 106 -12.72 -6.03 22.61
C GLU A 106 -12.82 -5.69 21.12
N GLU A 107 -12.58 -4.43 20.72
CA GLU A 107 -12.55 -4.03 19.32
C GLU A 107 -11.40 -4.70 18.57
N ILE A 108 -10.20 -4.77 19.17
CA ILE A 108 -9.06 -5.48 18.59
C ILE A 108 -9.39 -6.96 18.42
N ARG A 109 -9.97 -7.61 19.43
CA ARG A 109 -10.40 -9.02 19.34
C ARG A 109 -11.45 -9.22 18.26
N SER A 110 -12.37 -8.27 18.07
CA SER A 110 -13.38 -8.34 17.02
C SER A 110 -12.76 -8.26 15.63
N ILE A 111 -11.84 -7.32 15.42
CA ILE A 111 -11.11 -7.16 14.14
C ILE A 111 -10.30 -8.42 13.85
N ILE A 112 -9.55 -8.94 14.82
CA ILE A 112 -8.77 -10.17 14.61
C ILE A 112 -9.69 -11.34 14.23
N LYS A 113 -10.85 -11.48 14.87
CA LYS A 113 -11.81 -12.54 14.54
C LYS A 113 -12.39 -12.38 13.14
N SER A 114 -12.70 -11.16 12.70
CA SER A 114 -13.21 -10.94 11.35
C SER A 114 -12.14 -11.25 10.31
N GLU A 115 -10.92 -10.77 10.49
CA GLU A 115 -9.79 -11.03 9.58
C GLU A 115 -9.49 -12.53 9.46
N ILE A 116 -9.48 -13.27 10.58
CA ILE A 116 -9.28 -14.72 10.56
C ILE A 116 -10.42 -15.43 9.82
N LYS A 117 -11.67 -15.00 10.05
CA LYS A 117 -12.84 -15.59 9.38
C LYS A 117 -12.79 -15.34 7.87
N ASP A 118 -12.43 -14.13 7.46
CA ASP A 118 -12.35 -13.75 6.06
C ASP A 118 -11.21 -14.51 5.36
N ALA A 119 -10.04 -14.61 6.00
CA ALA A 119 -8.94 -15.44 5.52
C ALA A 119 -9.37 -16.91 5.37
N LEU A 120 -10.04 -17.48 6.37
CA LEU A 120 -10.50 -18.87 6.33
C LEU A 120 -11.52 -19.10 5.20
N SER A 121 -12.41 -18.13 4.96
CA SER A 121 -13.40 -18.20 3.88
C SER A 121 -12.73 -18.15 2.49
N SER A 122 -11.69 -17.32 2.34
CA SER A 122 -10.88 -17.24 1.13
C SER A 122 -10.12 -18.55 0.85
N PHE A 123 -9.54 -19.13 1.90
CA PHE A 123 -8.90 -20.45 1.81
C PHE A 123 -9.89 -21.54 1.42
N GLN A 124 -11.07 -21.57 2.03
CA GLN A 124 -12.09 -22.58 1.73
C GLN A 124 -12.51 -22.50 0.26
N LYS A 125 -12.75 -21.30 -0.27
CA LYS A 125 -13.05 -21.09 -1.69
C LYS A 125 -11.93 -21.59 -2.60
N SER A 126 -10.68 -21.26 -2.27
CA SER A 126 -9.51 -21.71 -3.03
C SER A 126 -9.37 -23.25 -3.02
N PHE A 127 -9.68 -23.90 -1.90
CA PHE A 127 -9.70 -25.36 -1.81
C PHE A 127 -10.81 -25.99 -2.67
N ASP A 128 -11.99 -25.37 -2.70
CA ASP A 128 -13.10 -25.84 -3.54
C ASP A 128 -12.75 -25.70 -5.04
N ASP A 129 -12.14 -24.58 -5.44
CA ASP A 129 -11.66 -24.37 -6.80
C ASP A 129 -10.59 -25.41 -7.19
N LEU A 130 -9.60 -25.66 -6.33
CA LEU A 130 -8.60 -26.71 -6.54
C LEU A 130 -9.23 -28.10 -6.66
N ARG A 131 -10.26 -28.39 -5.86
CA ARG A 131 -10.97 -29.67 -5.92
C ARG A 131 -11.69 -29.86 -7.26
N ILE A 132 -12.27 -28.79 -7.81
CA ILE A 132 -12.90 -28.80 -9.13
C ILE A 132 -11.84 -29.05 -10.20
N GLU A 133 -10.70 -28.36 -10.14
CA GLU A 133 -9.59 -28.54 -11.10
C GLU A 133 -9.03 -29.97 -11.07
N ILE A 134 -8.79 -30.54 -9.89
CA ILE A 134 -8.33 -31.92 -9.73
C ILE A 134 -9.35 -32.90 -10.34
N SER A 135 -10.64 -32.66 -10.15
CA SER A 135 -11.70 -33.50 -10.70
C SER A 135 -11.73 -33.42 -12.24
N SER A 136 -11.56 -32.23 -12.80
CA SER A 136 -11.44 -32.02 -14.25
C SER A 136 -10.19 -32.70 -14.83
N LEU A 137 -9.05 -32.59 -14.15
CA LEU A 137 -7.81 -33.24 -14.53
C LEU A 137 -7.97 -34.76 -14.54
N ARG A 138 -8.60 -35.32 -13.49
CA ARG A 138 -8.89 -36.76 -13.43
C ARG A 138 -9.73 -37.23 -14.61
N SER A 139 -10.78 -36.47 -14.98
CA SER A 139 -11.60 -36.79 -16.15
C SER A 139 -10.79 -36.73 -17.45
N SER A 140 -9.91 -35.74 -17.59
CA SER A 140 -9.04 -35.59 -18.77
C SER A 140 -8.05 -36.77 -18.90
N VAL A 141 -7.46 -37.19 -17.78
CA VAL A 141 -6.57 -38.37 -17.75
C VAL A 141 -7.33 -39.65 -18.09
N GLN A 142 -8.53 -39.83 -17.54
CA GLN A 142 -9.35 -40.99 -17.86
C GLN A 142 -9.68 -41.04 -19.37
N PHE A 143 -10.11 -39.91 -19.93
CA PHE A 143 -10.38 -39.81 -21.36
C PHE A 143 -9.15 -40.15 -22.21
N LEU A 144 -7.96 -39.66 -21.82
CA LEU A 144 -6.73 -39.97 -22.53
C LEU A 144 -6.38 -41.47 -22.45
N SER A 145 -6.55 -42.08 -21.27
CA SER A 145 -6.36 -43.52 -21.08
C SER A 145 -7.28 -44.34 -21.99
N ASP A 146 -8.57 -43.99 -22.05
CA ASP A 146 -9.55 -44.69 -22.88
C ASP A 146 -9.20 -44.58 -24.38
N ARG A 147 -8.74 -43.40 -24.81
CA ARG A 147 -8.28 -43.17 -26.19
C ARG A 147 -7.02 -43.95 -26.51
N TYR A 148 -6.06 -43.98 -25.59
CA TYR A 148 -4.83 -44.75 -25.73
C TYR A 148 -5.13 -46.24 -25.88
N ASP A 149 -6.00 -46.79 -25.03
CA ASP A 149 -6.41 -48.20 -25.10
C ASP A 149 -7.14 -48.52 -26.40
N SER A 150 -8.01 -47.62 -26.87
CA SER A 150 -8.71 -47.77 -28.14
C SER A 150 -7.74 -47.82 -29.33
N VAL A 151 -6.77 -46.91 -29.38
CA VAL A 151 -5.74 -46.88 -30.43
C VAL A 151 -4.89 -48.14 -30.37
N THR A 152 -4.45 -48.55 -29.17
CA THR A 152 -3.64 -49.75 -28.97
C THR A 152 -4.38 -51.01 -29.43
N LYS A 153 -5.67 -51.15 -29.10
CA LYS A 153 -6.51 -52.25 -29.58
C LYS A 153 -6.60 -52.26 -31.10
N ARG A 154 -6.86 -51.11 -31.74
CA ARG A 154 -6.94 -51.00 -33.20
C ARG A 154 -5.61 -51.35 -33.88
N TRP A 155 -4.50 -50.86 -33.33
CA TRP A 155 -3.16 -51.16 -33.83
C TRP A 155 -2.85 -52.67 -33.78
N ASN A 156 -3.18 -53.33 -32.67
CA ASN A 156 -2.98 -54.76 -32.51
C ASN A 156 -3.84 -55.60 -33.47
N LEU A 157 -5.05 -55.14 -33.81
CA LEU A 157 -5.89 -55.78 -34.82
C LEU A 157 -5.32 -55.64 -36.24
N LEU A 158 -4.74 -54.48 -36.56
CA LEU A 158 -4.09 -54.24 -37.86
C LEU A 158 -2.83 -55.09 -38.03
N LYS A 159 -2.03 -55.27 -36.97
CA LYS A 159 -0.83 -56.14 -37.00
C LYS A 159 -1.12 -57.64 -37.18
N ARG A 160 -2.35 -58.08 -36.94
CA ARG A 160 -2.75 -59.49 -37.04
C ARG A 160 -3.35 -59.88 -38.40
N LYS A 161 -3.55 -58.91 -39.30
CA LYS A 161 -3.91 -59.14 -40.70
C LYS A 161 -2.68 -59.05 -41.58
#